data_AF-A0A2V8LRX9-F1
#
_entry.id   AF-A0A2V8LRX9-F1
#
_cell.length_a   1.000
_cell.length_b   1.000
_cell.length_c   1.000
_cell.angle_alpha   90.00
_cell.angle_beta   90.00
_cell.angle_gamma   90.00
#
_symmetry.space_group_name_H-M   'P 1'
#
loop_
_entity.id
_entity.type
_entity.pdbx_description
1 polymer ?
#
loop_
_entity_poly.entity_id
_entity_poly.type
_entity_poly.pdbx_seq_one_letter_code
_entity_poly.pdbx_strand_id
1 'polypeptide(L)'
;MRNVPRILALLIAAAILVPWTGVYAQVTTATLYGIVRDSSGAVLPGASVSATNEGTNLSREIITDERGEFAMPALPTGPYTLKIALPGFKTYTNQGLPLGAGQTLRQTFVLEIGQVSEDITVAAAASLVETVSITQTEALGLAQVTELPVARRNIGNLLALSAGVSASDRSEGTKSF
;
A
#
# COMPACT_ATOMS: atom_id res chain seq x y z
N MET A 1 11.63 70.38 -13.87
CA MET A 1 12.24 69.08 -14.28
C MET A 1 13.19 68.48 -13.23
N ARG A 2 13.20 68.93 -11.96
CA ARG A 2 14.21 68.52 -10.95
C ARG A 2 13.85 67.26 -10.14
N ASN A 3 12.68 66.68 -10.40
CA ASN A 3 12.11 65.56 -9.62
C ASN A 3 12.17 64.24 -10.41
N VAL A 4 12.47 64.30 -11.70
CA VAL A 4 12.56 63.16 -12.62
C VAL A 4 13.55 62.08 -12.14
N PRO A 5 14.78 62.40 -11.65
CA PRO A 5 15.70 61.35 -11.20
C PRO A 5 15.24 60.70 -9.88
N ARG A 6 14.50 61.45 -9.04
CA ARG A 6 13.92 60.91 -7.80
C ARG A 6 12.75 59.98 -8.09
N ILE A 7 11.91 60.33 -9.05
CA ILE A 7 10.79 59.49 -9.52
C ILE A 7 11.32 58.22 -10.21
N LEU A 8 12.40 58.34 -11.00
CA LEU A 8 13.05 57.20 -11.64
C LEU A 8 13.68 56.25 -10.60
N ALA A 9 14.35 56.79 -9.58
CA ALA A 9 14.92 55.99 -8.50
C ALA A 9 13.84 55.26 -7.67
N LEU A 10 12.69 55.91 -7.45
CA LEU A 10 11.55 55.30 -6.76
C LEU A 10 10.90 54.17 -7.58
N LEU A 11 10.83 54.33 -8.91
CA LEU A 11 10.33 53.28 -9.81
C LEU A 11 11.27 52.08 -9.89
N ILE A 12 12.59 52.30 -9.87
CA ILE A 12 13.58 51.20 -9.85
C ILE A 12 13.56 50.47 -8.50
N ALA A 13 13.44 51.19 -7.38
CA ALA A 13 13.30 50.58 -6.06
C ALA A 13 12.01 49.78 -5.91
N ALA A 14 10.90 50.23 -6.51
CA ALA A 14 9.63 49.51 -6.55
C ALA A 14 9.70 48.24 -7.40
N ALA A 15 10.48 48.24 -8.50
CA ALA A 15 10.67 47.08 -9.36
C ALA A 15 11.52 45.96 -8.71
N ILE A 16 12.39 46.30 -7.75
CA ILE A 16 13.22 45.35 -7.01
C ILE A 16 12.46 44.69 -5.85
N LEU A 17 11.34 45.28 -5.41
CA LEU A 17 10.51 44.76 -4.32
C LEU A 17 9.45 43.74 -4.76
N VAL A 18 9.43 43.32 -6.03
CA VAL A 18 8.54 42.24 -6.48
C VAL A 18 9.03 40.94 -5.85
N PRO A 19 8.30 40.35 -4.88
CA PRO A 19 8.70 39.07 -4.32
C PRO A 19 8.63 38.03 -5.44
N TRP A 20 9.77 37.39 -5.72
CA TRP A 20 9.87 36.14 -6.47
C TRP A 20 9.18 35.06 -5.62
N THR A 21 7.85 35.07 -5.56
CA THR A 21 7.11 34.03 -4.85
C THR A 21 7.38 32.72 -5.59
N GLY A 22 8.17 31.87 -4.96
CA GLY A 22 8.58 30.58 -5.50
C GLY A 22 7.38 29.82 -6.04
N VAL A 23 7.56 29.24 -7.23
CA VAL A 23 6.63 28.28 -7.79
C VAL A 23 6.51 27.14 -6.78
N TYR A 24 5.42 27.14 -6.00
CA TYR A 24 5.06 25.97 -5.22
C TYR A 24 4.78 24.87 -6.24
N ALA A 25 5.67 23.87 -6.32
CA ALA A 25 5.34 22.58 -6.89
C ALA A 25 4.30 21.94 -5.96
N GLN A 26 3.06 22.45 -6.01
CA GLN A 26 1.94 21.81 -5.33
C GLN A 26 1.75 20.48 -6.03
N VAL A 27 2.11 19.39 -5.35
CA VAL A 27 1.83 18.04 -5.80
C VAL A 27 0.32 17.84 -5.69
N THR A 28 -0.42 18.25 -6.72
CA THR A 28 -1.89 18.14 -6.79
C THR A 28 -2.35 16.78 -7.30
N THR A 29 -1.40 15.87 -7.48
CA THR A 29 -1.64 14.54 -8.04
C THR A 29 -1.39 13.43 -7.02
N ALA A 30 -2.15 12.36 -7.15
CA ALA A 30 -1.96 11.08 -6.49
C ALA A 30 -1.32 10.06 -7.44
N THR A 31 -0.81 8.97 -6.87
CA THR A 31 -0.40 7.78 -7.61
C THR A 31 -1.16 6.58 -7.07
N LEU A 32 -1.80 5.83 -7.97
CA LEU A 32 -2.46 4.57 -7.65
C LEU A 32 -1.61 3.41 -8.18
N TYR A 33 -1.19 2.54 -7.28
CA TYR A 33 -0.63 1.24 -7.59
C TYR A 33 -1.64 0.16 -7.24
N GLY A 34 -1.72 -0.88 -8.06
CA GLY A 34 -2.54 -2.02 -7.72
C GLY A 34 -2.01 -3.33 -8.24
N ILE A 35 -2.49 -4.41 -7.62
CA ILE A 35 -2.28 -5.78 -8.07
C ILE A 35 -3.66 -6.41 -8.25
N VAL A 36 -3.87 -7.05 -9.39
CA VAL A 36 -5.12 -7.76 -9.70
C VAL A 36 -4.89 -9.25 -9.53
N ARG A 37 -5.75 -9.91 -8.75
CA ARG A 37 -5.72 -11.34 -8.45
C ARG A 37 -7.10 -11.97 -8.59
N ASP A 38 -7.16 -13.28 -8.70
CA ASP A 38 -8.41 -14.04 -8.58
C ASP A 38 -8.71 -14.48 -7.14
N SER A 39 -9.87 -15.11 -6.93
CA SER A 39 -10.29 -15.66 -5.63
C SER A 39 -9.44 -16.84 -5.13
N SER A 40 -8.64 -17.46 -6.01
CA SER A 40 -7.66 -18.50 -5.65
C SER A 40 -6.30 -17.92 -5.22
N GLY A 41 -6.10 -16.62 -5.44
CA GLY A 41 -4.86 -15.90 -5.15
C GLY A 41 -3.88 -15.82 -6.32
N ALA A 42 -4.24 -16.34 -7.50
CA ALA A 42 -3.43 -16.22 -8.70
C ALA A 42 -3.44 -14.78 -9.24
N VAL A 43 -2.32 -14.33 -9.82
CA VAL A 43 -2.22 -13.00 -10.44
C VAL A 43 -2.92 -12.98 -11.79
N LEU A 44 -3.54 -11.85 -12.14
CA LEU A 44 -4.30 -11.69 -13.37
C LEU A 44 -3.63 -10.68 -14.31
N PRO A 45 -2.82 -11.16 -15.28
CA PRO A 45 -2.27 -10.31 -16.33
C PRO A 45 -3.32 -9.97 -17.39
N GLY A 46 -3.17 -8.83 -18.06
CA GLY A 46 -4.05 -8.44 -19.17
C GLY A 46 -5.41 -7.88 -18.75
N ALA A 47 -5.64 -7.62 -17.45
CA ALA A 47 -6.87 -6.99 -16.98
C ALA A 47 -6.88 -5.50 -17.34
N SER A 48 -7.97 -5.02 -17.94
CA SER A 48 -8.19 -3.59 -18.19
C SER A 48 -8.60 -2.92 -16.89
N VAL A 49 -7.87 -1.89 -16.49
CA VAL A 49 -8.12 -1.08 -15.31
C VAL A 49 -8.40 0.34 -15.77
N SER A 50 -9.61 0.84 -15.53
CA SER A 50 -10.03 2.21 -15.81
C SER A 50 -10.31 2.97 -14.53
N ALA A 51 -9.67 4.11 -14.33
CA ALA A 51 -9.95 5.04 -13.25
C ALA A 51 -10.58 6.32 -13.81
N THR A 52 -11.80 6.62 -13.36
CA THR A 52 -12.57 7.79 -13.80
C THR A 52 -12.76 8.74 -12.64
N ASN A 53 -12.27 9.98 -12.77
CA ASN A 53 -12.46 11.03 -11.79
C ASN A 53 -13.91 11.52 -11.83
N GLU A 54 -14.64 11.40 -10.73
CA GLU A 54 -16.08 11.70 -10.69
C GLU A 54 -16.36 13.22 -10.76
N GLY A 55 -15.40 14.06 -10.37
CA GLY A 55 -15.54 15.51 -10.42
C GLY A 55 -15.24 16.12 -11.79
N THR A 56 -14.35 15.50 -12.57
CA THR A 56 -13.87 16.04 -13.87
C THR A 56 -14.24 15.18 -15.07
N ASN A 57 -14.78 13.97 -14.84
CA ASN A 57 -15.02 12.94 -15.85
C ASN A 57 -13.76 12.52 -16.64
N LEU A 58 -12.56 12.85 -16.14
CA LEU A 58 -11.32 12.39 -16.74
C LEU A 58 -11.17 10.89 -16.47
N SER A 59 -11.09 10.08 -17.53
CA SER A 59 -10.84 8.65 -17.43
C SER A 59 -9.44 8.30 -17.92
N ARG A 60 -8.81 7.36 -17.22
CA ARG A 60 -7.50 6.80 -17.60
C ARG A 60 -7.54 5.30 -17.53
N GLU A 61 -7.08 4.66 -18.59
CA GLU A 61 -7.04 3.21 -18.72
C GLU A 61 -5.61 2.71 -18.79
N ILE A 62 -5.36 1.55 -18.17
CA ILE A 62 -4.11 0.80 -18.25
C ILE A 62 -4.42 -0.70 -18.22
N ILE A 63 -3.50 -1.50 -18.75
CA ILE A 63 -3.59 -2.97 -18.70
C ILE A 63 -2.58 -3.48 -17.67
N THR A 64 -2.96 -4.48 -16.88
CA THR A 64 -2.03 -5.12 -15.93
C THR A 64 -0.91 -5.88 -16.61
N ASP A 65 0.27 -5.87 -16.00
CA ASP A 65 1.46 -6.59 -16.49
C ASP A 65 1.41 -8.10 -16.19
N GLU A 66 2.48 -8.84 -16.52
CA GLU A 66 2.61 -10.28 -16.30
C GLU A 66 2.49 -10.70 -14.81
N ARG A 67 2.72 -9.78 -13.88
CA ARG A 67 2.58 -9.99 -12.43
C ARG A 67 1.22 -9.55 -11.91
N GLY A 68 0.32 -9.13 -12.80
CA GLY A 68 -0.97 -8.55 -12.46
C GLY A 68 -0.87 -7.15 -11.84
N GLU A 69 0.29 -6.50 -11.91
CA GLU A 69 0.52 -5.18 -11.33
C GLU A 69 0.16 -4.06 -12.33
N PHE A 70 -0.25 -2.90 -11.81
CA PHE A 70 -0.44 -1.69 -12.60
C PHE A 70 -0.06 -0.45 -11.80
N ALA A 71 0.26 0.63 -12.51
CA ALA A 71 0.58 1.93 -11.93
C ALA A 71 -0.07 3.06 -12.72
N MET A 72 -0.82 3.92 -12.04
CA MET A 72 -1.38 5.15 -12.56
C MET A 72 -0.80 6.35 -11.80
N PRO A 73 0.38 6.84 -12.19
CA PRO A 73 0.99 8.03 -11.59
C PRO A 73 0.32 9.32 -12.08
N ALA A 74 0.41 10.40 -11.31
CA ALA A 74 -0.09 11.72 -11.71
C ALA A 74 -1.62 11.80 -11.95
N LEU A 75 -2.42 11.09 -11.16
CA LEU A 75 -3.88 11.23 -11.15
C LEU A 75 -4.27 12.52 -10.41
N PRO A 76 -5.06 13.45 -10.98
CA PRO A 76 -5.55 14.61 -10.24
C PRO A 76 -6.25 14.24 -8.92
N THR A 77 -6.12 15.05 -7.89
CA THR A 77 -6.81 14.85 -6.62
C THR A 77 -8.34 14.84 -6.80
N GLY A 78 -9.05 13.91 -6.16
CA GLY A 78 -10.51 13.82 -6.20
C GLY A 78 -11.06 12.42 -5.93
N PRO A 79 -12.39 12.26 -5.93
CA PRO A 79 -13.04 10.95 -5.91
C PRO A 79 -12.94 10.25 -7.27
N TYR A 80 -12.63 8.95 -7.25
CA TYR A 80 -12.52 8.12 -8.44
C TYR A 80 -13.45 6.91 -8.38
N THR A 81 -14.08 6.62 -9.52
CA THR A 81 -14.62 5.31 -9.81
C THR A 81 -13.53 4.47 -10.50
N LEU A 82 -13.10 3.40 -9.84
CA LEU A 82 -12.19 2.40 -10.40
C LEU A 82 -13.00 1.22 -10.94
N LYS A 83 -12.75 0.82 -12.18
CA LYS A 83 -13.34 -0.35 -12.82
C LYS A 83 -12.25 -1.26 -13.36
N ILE A 84 -12.32 -2.54 -13.05
CA ILE A 84 -11.38 -3.57 -13.49
C ILE A 84 -12.16 -4.66 -14.22
N ALA A 85 -11.77 -4.95 -15.45
CA ALA A 85 -12.43 -5.91 -16.31
C ALA A 85 -11.42 -6.86 -16.96
N LEU A 86 -11.74 -8.16 -16.97
CA LEU A 86 -10.99 -9.19 -17.66
C LEU A 86 -11.99 -10.23 -18.20
N PRO A 87 -11.89 -10.68 -19.47
CA PRO A 87 -12.77 -11.70 -20.01
C PRO A 87 -12.74 -13.00 -19.17
N GLY A 88 -13.91 -13.54 -18.86
CA GLY A 88 -14.06 -14.71 -17.98
C GLY A 88 -14.15 -14.39 -16.48
N PHE A 89 -14.02 -13.11 -16.11
CA PHE A 89 -14.18 -12.62 -14.75
C PHE A 89 -15.35 -11.62 -14.65
N LYS A 90 -15.89 -11.50 -13.44
CA LYS A 90 -16.82 -10.44 -13.08
C LYS A 90 -16.10 -9.10 -13.07
N THR A 91 -16.81 -8.06 -13.51
CA THR A 91 -16.31 -6.70 -13.47
C THR A 91 -16.28 -6.22 -12.02
N TYR A 92 -15.13 -5.74 -11.57
CA TYR A 92 -15.00 -5.09 -10.27
C TYR A 92 -15.18 -3.58 -10.44
N THR A 93 -16.09 -2.97 -9.69
CA THR A 93 -16.31 -1.52 -9.69
C THR A 93 -16.27 -0.98 -8.26
N ASN A 94 -15.37 -0.03 -7.98
CA ASN A 94 -15.28 0.66 -6.71
C ASN A 94 -15.51 2.15 -6.92
N GLN A 95 -16.55 2.69 -6.32
CA GLN A 95 -16.97 4.08 -6.49
C GLN A 95 -16.56 4.94 -5.30
N GLY A 96 -16.28 6.22 -5.56
CA GLY A 96 -15.96 7.19 -4.53
C GLY A 96 -14.61 6.98 -3.85
N LEU A 97 -13.64 6.34 -4.51
CA LEU A 97 -12.29 6.16 -3.98
C LEU A 97 -11.60 7.53 -3.83
N PRO A 98 -11.33 8.03 -2.62
CA PRO A 98 -10.75 9.34 -2.45
C PRO A 98 -9.23 9.28 -2.69
N LEU A 99 -8.75 10.03 -3.70
CA LEU A 99 -7.32 10.21 -3.95
C LEU A 99 -6.90 11.64 -3.61
N GLY A 100 -6.02 11.76 -2.61
CA GLY A 100 -5.49 13.01 -2.07
C GLY A 100 -4.21 13.50 -2.76
N ALA A 101 -3.92 14.80 -2.61
CA ALA A 101 -2.70 15.43 -3.10
C ALA A 101 -1.45 14.77 -2.47
N GLY A 102 -0.50 14.32 -3.32
CA GLY A 102 0.73 13.64 -2.89
C GLY A 102 0.51 12.22 -2.34
N GLN A 103 -0.72 11.70 -2.39
CA GLN A 103 -1.01 10.35 -1.90
C GLN A 103 -0.45 9.29 -2.85
N THR A 104 0.17 8.27 -2.27
CA THR A 104 0.46 7.01 -2.97
C THR A 104 -0.42 5.93 -2.36
N LEU A 105 -1.36 5.40 -3.12
CA LEU A 105 -2.25 4.32 -2.70
C LEU A 105 -1.80 3.01 -3.35
N ARG A 106 -1.65 1.95 -2.57
CA ARG A 106 -1.35 0.60 -3.07
C ARG A 106 -2.38 -0.38 -2.54
N GLN A 107 -3.11 -1.05 -3.43
CA GLN A 107 -4.19 -1.97 -3.05
C GLN A 107 -4.18 -3.24 -3.92
N THR A 108 -4.61 -4.35 -3.34
CA THR A 108 -4.85 -5.59 -4.07
C THR A 108 -6.34 -5.69 -4.39
N PHE A 109 -6.66 -5.97 -5.63
CA PHE A 109 -8.02 -6.15 -6.12
C PHE A 109 -8.24 -7.61 -6.48
N VAL A 110 -9.33 -8.19 -5.99
CA VAL A 110 -9.69 -9.58 -6.23
C VAL A 110 -10.87 -9.62 -7.18
N LEU A 111 -10.70 -10.26 -8.33
CA LEU A 111 -11.77 -10.53 -9.29
C LEU A 111 -12.32 -11.93 -9.05
N GLU A 112 -13.64 -12.02 -9.04
CA GLU A 112 -14.34 -13.29 -9.01
C GLU A 112 -14.47 -13.85 -10.42
N ILE A 113 -14.31 -15.16 -10.56
CA ILE A 113 -14.57 -15.88 -11.80
C ILE A 113 -16.09 -15.83 -12.06
N GLY A 114 -16.49 -15.46 -13.27
CA GLY A 114 -17.90 -15.34 -13.64
C GLY A 114 -18.09 -14.58 -14.95
N GLN A 115 -19.28 -14.66 -15.54
CA GLN A 115 -19.58 -13.85 -16.72
C GLN A 115 -19.68 -12.36 -16.35
N VAL A 116 -19.33 -11.49 -17.30
CA VAL A 116 -19.23 -10.01 -17.20
C VAL A 116 -20.49 -9.33 -16.65
N SER A 117 -21.61 -10.04 -16.50
CA SER A 117 -22.92 -9.49 -16.14
C SER A 117 -23.16 -9.23 -14.65
N GLU A 118 -22.23 -9.56 -13.76
CA GLU A 118 -22.34 -9.24 -12.33
C GLU A 118 -21.28 -8.22 -11.93
N ASP A 119 -21.68 -6.95 -11.81
CA ASP A 119 -20.85 -5.87 -11.29
C ASP A 119 -20.76 -5.97 -9.76
N ILE A 120 -19.56 -6.25 -9.23
CA ILE A 120 -19.32 -6.07 -7.80
C ILE A 120 -19.11 -4.58 -7.56
N THR A 121 -20.16 -3.90 -7.09
CA THR A 121 -20.07 -2.51 -6.64
C THR A 121 -19.65 -2.49 -5.18
N VAL A 122 -18.38 -2.15 -4.93
CA VAL A 122 -17.93 -1.85 -3.56
C VAL A 122 -18.32 -0.40 -3.27
N ALA A 123 -19.50 -0.21 -2.68
CA ALA A 123 -19.87 1.06 -2.08
C ALA A 123 -18.97 1.27 -0.85
N ALA A 124 -18.13 2.30 -0.88
CA ALA A 124 -17.13 2.60 0.14
C ALA A 124 -17.71 2.60 1.57
N ALA A 125 -17.67 1.44 2.23
CA ALA A 125 -17.82 1.31 3.66
C ALA A 125 -16.42 1.07 4.25
N ALA A 126 -15.90 2.12 4.89
CA ALA A 126 -14.70 2.14 5.72
C ALA A 126 -13.34 2.00 5.00
N SER A 127 -12.81 3.12 4.52
CA SER A 127 -11.36 3.35 4.59
C SER A 127 -11.02 3.79 6.02
N LEU A 128 -10.94 2.83 6.95
CA LEU A 128 -10.16 3.06 8.17
C LEU A 128 -8.71 2.96 7.74
N VAL A 129 -8.09 4.13 7.62
CA VAL A 129 -6.67 4.33 7.40
C VAL A 129 -5.91 3.58 8.49
N GLU A 130 -5.46 2.36 8.21
CA GLU A 130 -4.35 1.72 8.92
C GLU A 130 -3.85 0.54 8.07
N THR A 131 -3.00 0.81 7.08
CA THR A 131 -2.01 -0.21 6.68
C THR A 131 -0.70 0.52 6.48
N VAL A 132 -0.14 0.88 7.64
CA VAL A 132 1.27 1.21 7.81
C VAL A 132 2.08 0.22 6.99
N SER A 133 2.84 0.76 6.04
CA SER A 133 3.83 0.01 5.29
C SER A 133 5.01 -0.36 6.19
N ILE A 134 5.63 -1.49 5.84
CA ILE A 134 6.98 -1.95 6.19
C ILE A 134 7.12 -2.68 7.53
N THR A 135 7.04 -4.02 7.49
CA THR A 135 8.18 -4.84 7.94
C THR A 135 8.18 -6.21 7.27
N GLN A 136 9.14 -6.40 6.38
CA GLN A 136 9.66 -7.70 5.99
C GLN A 136 10.46 -8.22 7.18
N THR A 137 9.84 -9.00 8.06
CA THR A 137 10.57 -9.86 9.00
C THR A 137 9.79 -11.16 9.12
N GLU A 138 10.49 -12.26 8.85
CA GLU A 138 10.03 -13.63 9.08
C GLU A 138 9.31 -13.74 10.43
N ALA A 139 8.01 -14.04 10.39
CA ALA A 139 7.30 -14.57 11.55
C ALA A 139 6.78 -15.94 11.15
N LEU A 140 7.66 -16.92 11.36
CA LEU A 140 7.30 -18.34 11.49
C LEU A 140 6.06 -18.45 12.39
N GLY A 141 5.09 -19.22 11.91
CA GLY A 141 3.80 -19.39 12.55
C GLY A 141 3.92 -19.84 14.01
N LEU A 142 3.23 -19.13 14.89
CA LEU A 142 2.77 -19.68 16.15
C LEU A 142 1.25 -19.63 16.12
N ALA A 143 0.69 -20.77 15.74
CA ALA A 143 -0.71 -21.08 15.93
C ALA A 143 -1.04 -20.95 17.43
N GLN A 144 -1.78 -19.90 17.74
CA GLN A 144 -3.01 -19.93 18.52
C GLN A 144 -3.17 -21.13 19.48
N VAL A 145 -3.06 -20.90 20.79
CA VAL A 145 -4.01 -21.51 21.74
C VAL A 145 -4.36 -20.51 22.83
N THR A 146 -5.65 -20.17 22.80
CA THR A 146 -6.42 -19.32 23.70
C THR A 146 -6.46 -19.88 25.14
N GLU A 147 -6.43 -18.93 26.09
CA GLU A 147 -6.99 -18.91 27.44
C GLU A 147 -7.36 -20.23 28.12
N LEU A 148 -6.85 -20.44 29.34
CA LEU A 148 -7.65 -20.92 30.48
C LEU A 148 -6.94 -20.57 31.82
N PRO A 149 -7.71 -20.48 32.93
CA PRO A 149 -7.52 -19.53 34.02
C PRO A 149 -6.53 -19.98 35.12
N VAL A 150 -6.14 -19.00 35.92
CA VAL A 150 -5.23 -19.05 37.07
C VAL A 150 -5.54 -20.22 38.03
N ALA A 151 -4.92 -21.37 37.80
CA ALA A 151 -4.87 -22.48 38.75
C ALA A 151 -3.67 -22.30 39.68
N ARG A 152 -3.93 -21.57 40.77
CA ARG A 152 -3.39 -21.81 42.12
C ARG A 152 -2.04 -22.53 42.17
N ARG A 153 -1.00 -21.73 42.41
CA ARG A 153 -0.02 -21.91 43.49
C ARG A 153 -0.12 -23.28 44.19
N ASN A 154 0.51 -24.29 43.59
CA ASN A 154 0.90 -25.50 44.30
C ASN A 154 2.42 -25.57 44.30
N ILE A 155 2.96 -24.97 45.35
CA ILE A 155 4.34 -25.04 45.81
C ILE A 155 4.44 -26.39 46.50
N GLY A 156 5.08 -27.36 45.85
CA GLY A 156 5.18 -28.70 46.43
C GLY A 156 5.26 -29.76 45.35
N ASN A 157 6.42 -29.86 44.72
CA ASN A 157 7.19 -31.10 44.83
C ASN A 157 8.48 -31.05 44.00
N LEU A 158 9.58 -31.15 44.74
CA LEU A 158 10.66 -32.10 44.48
C LEU A 158 11.59 -31.76 43.29
N LEU A 159 12.76 -31.13 43.50
CA LEU A 159 13.99 -31.76 44.00
C LEU A 159 14.26 -33.15 43.40
N ALA A 160 14.76 -33.15 42.16
CA ALA A 160 15.69 -34.12 41.55
C ALA A 160 15.81 -33.70 40.07
N LEU A 161 16.94 -33.48 39.41
CA LEU A 161 18.33 -33.84 39.63
C LEU A 161 19.07 -33.12 38.48
N SER A 162 19.57 -31.90 38.68
CA SER A 162 20.38 -31.20 37.66
C SER A 162 21.64 -30.60 38.28
N ALA A 163 22.47 -31.48 38.83
CA ALA A 163 23.89 -31.22 39.03
C ALA A 163 24.64 -32.52 38.71
N GLY A 164 25.08 -32.64 37.46
CA GLY A 164 25.76 -33.84 36.97
C GLY A 164 26.48 -33.55 35.67
N VAL A 165 27.54 -32.74 35.78
CA VAL A 165 28.48 -32.41 34.70
C VAL A 165 29.43 -33.58 34.44
N SER A 166 29.76 -33.75 33.15
CA SER A 166 30.89 -34.47 32.54
C SER A 166 30.81 -35.99 32.37
N ALA A 167 30.68 -36.42 31.11
CA ALA A 167 31.72 -37.22 30.47
C ALA A 167 31.71 -36.94 28.95
N SER A 168 32.87 -36.48 28.47
CA SER A 168 33.26 -36.31 27.07
C SER A 168 32.86 -37.48 26.19
N ASP A 169 32.08 -37.22 25.13
CA ASP A 169 31.83 -38.22 24.11
C ASP A 169 33.06 -38.35 23.19
N ARG A 170 33.41 -39.61 22.91
CA ARG A 170 34.74 -40.09 22.57
C ARG A 170 34.84 -40.25 21.05
N SER A 171 35.38 -39.25 20.35
CA SER A 171 35.78 -39.42 18.95
C SER A 171 37.29 -39.70 18.85
N GLU A 172 37.64 -40.94 18.58
CA GLU A 172 38.79 -41.26 17.72
C GLU A 172 38.75 -42.76 17.39
N GLY A 173 38.56 -43.07 16.11
CA GLY A 173 38.70 -44.43 15.62
C GLY A 173 40.15 -44.87 15.64
N THR A 174 40.38 -46.19 15.59
CA THR A 174 41.42 -46.86 14.78
C THR A 174 41.44 -48.35 15.15
N LYS A 175 41.13 -49.17 14.14
CA LYS A 175 41.70 -50.49 13.75
C LYS A 175 42.07 -51.53 14.82
N SER A 176 41.64 -52.77 14.57
CA SER A 176 42.47 -53.85 13.98
C SER A 176 42.31 -55.22 14.67
N PHE A 177 42.01 -56.21 13.81
CA PHE A 177 42.13 -57.67 13.93
C PHE A 177 41.28 -58.42 14.96
#